data_AF-A0A136KUW9-F1
#
_entry.id   AF-A0A136KUW9-F1
#
_cell.length_a   1.000
_cell.length_b   1.000
_cell.length_c   1.000
_cell.angle_alpha   90.00
_cell.angle_beta   90.00
_cell.angle_gamma   90.00
#
_symmetry.space_group_name_H-M   'P 1'
#
loop_
_entity.id
_entity.type
_entity.pdbx_description
1 polymer ?
#
loop_
_entity_poly.entity_id
_entity_poly.type
_entity_poly.pdbx_seq_one_letter_code
_entity_poly.pdbx_strand_id
1 'polypeptide(L)'
;MASGFPPDPPERRPDDRTDYSGYYYRNTGQSTYGTPDKLRALSEGYFGLNWVFIGNVMIMITANICYGVFNSGYRAFLFIALGLIAGQFVYVTFASLPLNKKIAYGKGWPPSNAVLASVLMALNSVICCGAIGYVVMQMIAGAEIKKYGVKQGAFGYRKKQIQQRIEQMRAEQRAAPTSVRFDT
;
A
#
# COMPACT_ATOMS: atom_id res chain seq x y z
N MET A 1 30.20 -5.18 -10.15
CA MET A 1 29.82 -4.41 -11.35
C MET A 1 28.39 -3.91 -11.16
N ALA A 2 28.17 -2.61 -11.34
CA ALA A 2 26.92 -1.85 -11.19
C ALA A 2 26.24 -1.86 -9.79
N SER A 3 26.83 -1.16 -8.81
CA SER A 3 26.15 -0.61 -7.63
C SER A 3 25.28 0.61 -8.01
N GLY A 4 24.54 0.51 -9.12
CA GLY A 4 23.69 1.58 -9.61
C GLY A 4 22.44 1.65 -8.75
N PHE A 5 22.21 2.79 -8.11
CA PHE A 5 20.89 3.13 -7.61
C PHE A 5 19.85 2.81 -8.70
N PRO A 6 18.69 2.21 -8.36
CA PRO A 6 17.61 2.13 -9.32
C PRO A 6 17.34 3.53 -9.88
N PRO A 7 17.17 3.68 -11.20
CA PRO A 7 16.86 4.98 -11.79
C PRO A 7 15.63 5.54 -11.09
N ASP A 8 15.66 6.81 -10.65
CA ASP A 8 14.54 7.42 -9.91
C ASP A 8 13.21 7.17 -10.62
N PRO A 9 12.13 6.84 -9.88
CA PRO A 9 10.81 6.77 -10.50
C PRO A 9 10.50 8.14 -11.12
N PRO A 10 9.86 8.19 -12.29
CA PRO A 10 9.55 9.45 -12.96
C PRO A 10 8.86 10.43 -12.01
N GLU A 11 9.29 11.70 -12.04
CA GLU A 11 8.76 12.74 -11.16
C GLU A 11 7.27 12.96 -11.47
N ARG A 12 6.42 12.39 -10.61
CA ARG A 12 4.97 12.44 -10.75
C ARG A 12 4.50 13.89 -10.68
N ARG A 13 3.98 14.42 -11.79
CA ARG A 13 3.28 15.70 -11.78
C ARG A 13 2.03 15.59 -10.89
N PRO A 14 1.56 16.69 -10.25
CA PRO A 14 0.40 16.64 -9.35
C PRO A 14 -0.89 16.07 -9.98
N ASP A 15 -0.99 16.12 -11.30
CA ASP A 15 -2.07 15.64 -12.16
C ASP A 15 -1.85 14.20 -12.71
N ASP A 16 -0.67 13.62 -12.49
CA ASP A 16 -0.29 12.36 -13.12
C ASP A 16 -0.91 11.14 -12.40
N ARG A 17 -1.88 10.52 -13.08
CA ARG A 17 -2.56 9.27 -12.67
C ARG A 17 -1.80 8.00 -13.06
N THR A 18 -0.64 8.07 -13.73
CA THR A 18 0.06 6.86 -14.17
C THR A 18 0.35 5.90 -13.01
N ASP A 19 0.11 4.63 -13.31
CA ASP A 19 0.36 3.50 -12.41
C ASP A 19 1.83 3.11 -12.48
N TYR A 20 2.60 3.53 -11.47
CA TYR A 20 4.00 3.15 -11.31
C TYR A 20 4.18 1.75 -10.69
N SER A 21 3.14 0.93 -10.60
CA SER A 21 3.22 -0.43 -10.06
C SER A 21 4.28 -1.30 -10.75
N GLY A 22 4.46 -1.14 -12.07
CA GLY A 22 5.49 -1.86 -12.85
C GLY A 22 6.92 -1.47 -12.49
N TYR A 23 7.15 -0.19 -12.17
CA TYR A 23 8.47 0.29 -11.70
C TYR A 23 8.83 -0.36 -10.35
N TYR A 24 7.88 -0.39 -9.42
CA TYR A 24 8.08 -1.01 -8.11
C TYR A 24 8.35 -2.51 -8.22
N TYR A 25 7.69 -3.21 -9.15
CA TYR A 25 7.88 -4.64 -9.40
C TYR A 25 9.26 -4.98 -9.99
N ARG A 26 9.81 -4.08 -10.81
CA ARG A 26 11.14 -4.25 -11.42
C ARG A 26 12.27 -4.04 -10.42
N ASN A 27 12.06 -3.17 -9.43
CA ASN A 27 13.10 -2.75 -8.47
C ASN A 27 12.91 -3.34 -7.05
N THR A 28 11.87 -4.16 -6.81
CA THR A 28 11.73 -4.93 -5.55
C THR A 28 12.92 -5.87 -5.34
N GLY A 29 13.61 -5.76 -4.19
CA GLY A 29 14.76 -6.60 -3.84
C GLY A 29 16.12 -5.89 -3.88
N GLN A 30 16.21 -4.66 -4.38
CA GLN A 30 17.43 -3.85 -4.26
C GLN A 30 17.57 -3.29 -2.82
N SER A 31 18.71 -3.58 -2.19
CA SER A 31 18.99 -3.36 -0.76
C SER A 31 19.28 -1.92 -0.35
N THR A 32 18.89 -0.92 -1.15
CA THR A 32 19.01 0.50 -0.79
C THR A 32 17.91 0.86 0.22
N TYR A 33 18.05 0.38 1.44
CA TYR A 33 17.27 0.84 2.58
C TYR A 33 17.57 2.33 2.82
N GLY A 34 16.56 3.12 3.20
CA GLY A 34 16.76 4.55 3.49
C GLY A 34 16.60 5.53 2.32
N THR A 35 16.10 5.10 1.15
CA THR A 35 15.84 6.03 0.04
C THR A 35 14.49 6.76 0.18
N PRO A 36 14.38 8.01 -0.34
CA PRO A 36 13.13 8.77 -0.33
C PRO A 36 11.99 8.09 -1.07
N ASP A 37 12.29 7.32 -2.13
CA ASP A 37 11.25 6.66 -2.92
C ASP A 37 10.65 5.44 -2.24
N LYS A 38 11.41 4.74 -1.38
CA LYS A 38 10.84 3.68 -0.53
C LYS A 38 9.89 4.25 0.52
N LEU A 39 10.24 5.38 1.13
CA LEU A 39 9.35 6.08 2.06
C LEU A 39 8.09 6.60 1.34
N ARG A 40 8.24 7.08 0.10
CA ARG A 40 7.10 7.47 -0.74
C ARG A 40 6.17 6.30 -1.05
N ALA A 41 6.72 5.15 -1.46
CA ALA A 41 5.93 3.96 -1.74
C ALA A 41 5.19 3.45 -0.49
N LEU A 42 5.84 3.44 0.67
CA LEU A 42 5.20 3.10 1.95
C LEU A 42 4.04 4.04 2.26
N SER A 43 4.23 5.35 2.09
CA SER A 43 3.20 6.37 2.29
C SER A 43 1.99 6.14 1.38
N GLU A 44 2.23 5.97 0.08
CA GLU A 44 1.16 5.74 -0.90
C GLU A 44 0.38 4.44 -0.63
N GLY A 45 1.08 3.37 -0.24
CA GLY A 45 0.47 2.12 0.18
C GLY A 45 -0.36 2.27 1.45
N TYR A 46 0.23 2.86 2.50
CA TYR A 46 -0.39 3.09 3.81
C TYR A 46 -1.70 3.88 3.68
N PHE A 47 -1.68 5.04 3.03
CA PHE A 47 -2.89 5.87 2.88
C PHE A 47 -3.86 5.29 1.85
N GLY A 48 -3.38 4.62 0.80
CA GLY A 48 -4.25 3.99 -0.17
C GLY A 48 -5.07 2.85 0.46
N LEU A 49 -4.47 2.07 1.36
CA LEU A 49 -5.16 0.98 2.04
C LEU A 49 -6.31 1.47 2.93
N ASN A 50 -6.20 2.68 3.48
CA ASN A 50 -7.31 3.30 4.24
C ASN A 50 -8.55 3.48 3.37
N TRP A 51 -8.36 3.93 2.12
CA TRP A 51 -9.48 4.11 1.18
C TRP A 51 -10.10 2.77 0.77
N VAL A 52 -9.28 1.73 0.57
CA VAL A 52 -9.79 0.38 0.28
C VAL A 52 -10.57 -0.19 1.48
N PHE A 53 -10.08 0.03 2.69
CA PHE A 53 -10.79 -0.40 3.91
C PHE A 53 -12.12 0.33 4.09
N ILE A 54 -12.16 1.66 3.93
CA ILE A 54 -13.39 2.46 3.99
C ILE A 54 -14.38 2.01 2.91
N GLY A 55 -13.89 1.80 1.67
CA GLY A 55 -14.70 1.26 0.58
C GLY A 55 -15.31 -0.10 0.92
N ASN A 56 -14.51 -1.00 1.49
CA ASN A 56 -14.97 -2.32 1.93
C ASN A 56 -16.06 -2.24 3.02
N VAL A 57 -15.88 -1.35 4.01
CA VAL A 57 -16.87 -1.10 5.07
C VAL A 57 -18.17 -0.54 4.49
N MET A 58 -18.09 0.45 3.60
CA MET A 58 -19.26 1.03 2.96
C MET A 58 -20.04 0.00 2.14
N ILE A 59 -19.34 -0.85 1.37
CA ILE A 59 -19.98 -1.93 0.61
C ILE A 59 -20.71 -2.90 1.56
N MET A 60 -20.12 -3.26 2.70
CA MET A 60 -20.81 -4.12 3.68
C MET A 60 -22.03 -3.46 4.31
N ILE A 61 -21.97 -2.16 4.62
CA ILE A 61 -23.13 -1.42 5.15
C ILE A 61 -24.25 -1.42 4.11
N THR A 62 -23.94 -1.08 2.86
CA THR A 62 -24.91 -1.10 1.76
C THR A 62 -25.49 -2.50 1.54
N ALA A 63 -24.66 -3.54 1.57
CA ALA A 63 -25.11 -4.93 1.42
C ALA A 63 -26.06 -5.36 2.56
N ASN A 64 -25.79 -4.97 3.81
CA ASN A 64 -26.68 -5.25 4.94
C ASN A 64 -28.02 -4.50 4.84
N ILE A 65 -28.01 -3.24 4.39
CA ILE A 65 -29.24 -2.47 4.17
C ILE A 65 -30.08 -3.12 3.06
N CYS A 66 -29.44 -3.47 1.92
CA CYS A 66 -30.12 -4.18 0.85
C CYS A 66 -30.67 -5.53 1.33
N TYR A 67 -29.92 -6.27 2.16
CA TYR A 67 -30.40 -7.51 2.75
C TYR A 67 -31.66 -7.33 3.60
N GLY A 68 -31.69 -6.30 4.46
CA GLY A 68 -32.85 -6.01 5.31
C GLY A 68 -34.11 -5.61 4.52
N VAL A 69 -33.95 -5.04 3.33
CA VAL A 69 -35.06 -4.59 2.46
C VAL A 69 -35.60 -5.72 1.56
N PHE A 70 -34.74 -6.65 1.12
CA PHE A 70 -35.10 -7.70 0.16
C PHE A 70 -35.32 -9.10 0.78
N ASN A 71 -35.83 -9.16 2.01
CA ASN A 71 -36.02 -10.42 2.75
C ASN A 71 -37.13 -11.30 2.12
N SER A 72 -36.78 -12.05 1.08
CA SER A 72 -37.64 -12.98 0.36
C SER A 72 -36.94 -14.34 0.34
N GLY A 73 -37.47 -15.32 1.06
CA GLY A 73 -36.90 -16.65 1.34
C GLY A 73 -36.72 -17.58 0.14
N TYR A 74 -36.00 -17.15 -0.89
CA TYR A 74 -35.79 -17.88 -2.14
C TYR A 74 -34.35 -18.36 -2.30
N ARG A 75 -34.17 -19.49 -2.97
CA ARG A 75 -32.85 -20.02 -3.41
C ARG A 75 -32.00 -19.00 -4.17
N ALA A 76 -32.63 -18.00 -4.80
CA ALA A 76 -31.97 -16.84 -5.41
C ALA A 76 -31.12 -16.03 -4.41
N PHE A 77 -31.52 -15.99 -3.14
CA PHE A 77 -30.78 -15.33 -2.06
C PHE A 77 -29.37 -15.91 -1.88
N LEU A 78 -29.23 -17.24 -1.92
CA LEU A 78 -27.92 -17.90 -1.81
C LEU A 78 -26.99 -17.51 -2.96
N PHE A 79 -27.50 -17.44 -4.19
CA PHE A 79 -26.71 -17.03 -5.35
C PHE A 79 -26.31 -15.55 -5.30
N ILE A 80 -27.19 -14.68 -4.82
CA ILE A 80 -26.89 -13.25 -4.63
C ILE A 80 -25.84 -13.08 -3.52
N ALA A 81 -25.98 -13.78 -2.40
CA ALA A 81 -25.02 -13.74 -1.29
C ALA A 81 -23.63 -14.27 -1.72
N LEU A 82 -23.58 -15.40 -2.43
CA LEU A 82 -22.34 -15.92 -3.02
C LEU A 82 -21.72 -14.95 -4.01
N GLY A 83 -22.54 -14.31 -4.87
CA GLY A 83 -22.09 -13.28 -5.81
C GLY A 83 -21.50 -12.07 -5.11
N LEU A 84 -22.11 -11.61 -4.01
CA LEU A 84 -21.59 -10.50 -3.20
C LEU A 84 -20.28 -10.87 -2.50
N ILE A 85 -20.16 -12.08 -1.95
CA ILE A 85 -18.92 -12.57 -1.33
C ILE A 85 -17.80 -12.68 -2.37
N ALA A 86 -18.08 -13.29 -3.53
CA ALA A 86 -17.12 -13.40 -4.62
C ALA A 86 -16.71 -12.02 -5.15
N GLY A 87 -17.68 -11.11 -5.33
CA GLY A 87 -17.44 -9.72 -5.73
C GLY A 87 -16.55 -8.97 -4.72
N GLN A 88 -16.82 -9.11 -3.42
CA GLN A 88 -16.01 -8.52 -2.35
C GLN A 88 -14.58 -9.07 -2.38
N PHE A 89 -14.44 -10.38 -2.56
CA PHE A 89 -13.13 -11.02 -2.64
C PHE A 89 -12.31 -10.49 -3.83
N VAL A 90 -12.92 -10.41 -5.02
CA VAL A 90 -12.29 -9.85 -6.22
C VAL A 90 -11.95 -8.37 -6.00
N TYR A 91 -12.89 -7.56 -5.51
CA TYR A 91 -12.68 -6.14 -5.24
C TYR A 91 -11.49 -5.92 -4.30
N VAL A 92 -11.46 -6.58 -3.13
CA VAL A 92 -10.39 -6.40 -2.14
C VAL A 92 -9.06 -6.90 -2.69
N THR A 93 -9.05 -8.01 -3.43
CA THR A 93 -7.82 -8.51 -4.05
C THR A 93 -7.25 -7.49 -5.02
N PHE A 94 -8.04 -7.03 -5.99
CA PHE A 94 -7.56 -6.10 -7.02
C PHE A 94 -7.28 -4.69 -6.48
N ALA A 95 -8.06 -4.19 -5.53
CA ALA A 95 -7.86 -2.87 -4.93
C ALA A 95 -6.64 -2.85 -3.99
N SER A 96 -6.41 -3.92 -3.23
CA SER A 96 -5.25 -4.00 -2.32
C SER A 96 -3.94 -4.36 -3.02
N LEU A 97 -3.96 -5.11 -4.13
CA LEU A 97 -2.77 -5.57 -4.84
C LEU A 97 -1.77 -4.45 -5.21
N PRO A 98 -2.15 -3.36 -5.90
CA PRO A 98 -1.21 -2.30 -6.23
C PRO A 98 -0.66 -1.60 -4.98
N LEU A 99 -1.43 -1.54 -3.90
CA LEU A 99 -1.04 -0.89 -2.64
C LEU A 99 -0.09 -1.76 -1.82
N ASN A 100 -0.38 -3.05 -1.73
CA ASN A 100 0.48 -4.05 -1.09
C ASN A 100 1.80 -4.20 -1.82
N LYS A 101 1.81 -4.05 -3.16
CA LYS A 101 3.04 -3.96 -3.95
C LYS A 101 3.90 -2.76 -3.55
N LYS A 102 3.30 -1.59 -3.33
CA LYS A 102 4.03 -0.40 -2.87
C LYS A 102 4.60 -0.58 -1.46
N ILE A 103 3.84 -1.20 -0.54
CA ILE A 103 4.34 -1.54 0.80
C ILE A 103 5.49 -2.55 0.71
N ALA A 104 5.34 -3.59 -0.11
CA ALA A 104 6.38 -4.59 -0.32
C ALA A 104 7.66 -3.97 -0.87
N TYR A 105 7.56 -3.09 -1.86
CA TYR A 105 8.72 -2.34 -2.38
C TYR A 105 9.43 -1.53 -1.30
N GLY A 106 8.66 -0.75 -0.54
CA GLY A 106 9.22 0.09 0.52
C GLY A 106 9.85 -0.70 1.66
N LYS A 107 9.31 -1.89 1.97
CA LYS A 107 9.87 -2.83 2.95
C LYS A 107 11.02 -3.70 2.39
N GLY A 108 11.23 -3.70 1.07
CA GLY A 108 12.20 -4.58 0.42
C GLY A 108 11.75 -6.05 0.33
N TRP A 109 10.45 -6.32 0.35
CA TRP A 109 9.88 -7.66 0.18
C TRP A 109 9.88 -8.11 -1.29
N PRO A 110 10.00 -9.43 -1.53
CA PRO A 110 9.79 -9.98 -2.86
C PRO A 110 8.34 -9.79 -3.30
N PRO A 111 8.08 -9.65 -4.61
CA PRO A 111 6.74 -9.39 -5.14
C PRO A 111 5.74 -10.52 -4.85
N SER A 112 6.21 -11.75 -4.65
CA SER A 112 5.39 -12.90 -4.21
C SER A 112 4.69 -12.64 -2.87
N ASN A 113 5.36 -11.96 -1.93
CA ASN A 113 4.79 -11.65 -0.62
C ASN A 113 3.68 -10.59 -0.72
N ALA A 114 3.74 -9.69 -1.71
CA ALA A 114 2.68 -8.71 -1.95
C ALA A 114 1.39 -9.39 -2.44
N VAL A 115 1.53 -10.38 -3.34
CA VAL A 115 0.40 -11.17 -3.84
C VAL A 115 -0.20 -11.99 -2.70
N LEU A 116 0.63 -12.68 -1.91
CA LEU A 116 0.17 -13.48 -0.77
C LEU A 116 -0.55 -12.60 0.27
N ALA A 117 -0.02 -11.41 0.57
CA ALA A 117 -0.65 -10.47 1.48
C ALA A 117 -2.02 -9.99 0.97
N SER A 118 -2.16 -9.73 -0.33
CA SER A 118 -3.45 -9.35 -0.94
C SER A 118 -4.48 -10.48 -0.89
N VAL A 119 -4.06 -11.71 -1.18
CA VAL A 119 -4.96 -12.89 -1.11
C VAL A 119 -5.39 -13.15 0.33
N LEU A 120 -4.46 -13.12 1.29
CA LEU A 120 -4.77 -13.27 2.71
C LEU A 120 -5.68 -12.15 3.21
N MET A 121 -5.47 -10.92 2.75
CA MET A 121 -6.33 -9.79 3.11
C MET A 121 -7.73 -9.92 2.51
N ALA A 122 -7.87 -10.48 1.30
CA ALA A 122 -9.16 -10.79 0.69
C ALA A 122 -9.88 -11.95 1.38
N LEU A 123 -9.17 -13.01 1.79
CA LEU A 123 -9.75 -14.08 2.62
C LEU A 123 -10.26 -13.53 3.96
N ASN A 124 -9.49 -12.64 4.57
CA ASN A 124 -9.86 -11.98 5.81
C ASN A 124 -11.02 -10.97 5.62
N SER A 125 -11.19 -10.44 4.41
CA SER A 125 -12.30 -9.53 4.07
C SER A 125 -13.66 -10.20 4.20
N VAL A 126 -13.73 -11.49 3.88
CA VAL A 126 -14.94 -12.31 3.95
C VAL A 126 -15.31 -12.65 5.41
N ILE A 127 -14.33 -12.78 6.32
CA ILE A 127 -14.55 -13.22 7.70
C ILE A 127 -14.81 -12.05 8.66
N CYS A 128 -14.02 -10.97 8.59
CA CYS A 128 -14.10 -9.86 9.56
C CYS A 128 -14.12 -8.47 8.90
N CYS A 129 -14.71 -8.37 7.71
CA CYS A 129 -14.68 -7.14 6.91
C CYS A 129 -13.25 -6.68 6.58
N GLY A 130 -12.25 -7.56 6.73
CA GLY A 130 -10.86 -7.31 6.36
C GLY A 130 -10.10 -6.47 7.38
N ALA A 131 -10.68 -6.25 8.56
CA ALA A 131 -10.11 -5.42 9.61
C ALA A 131 -8.74 -5.94 10.07
N ILE A 132 -8.61 -7.25 10.29
CA ILE A 132 -7.34 -7.85 10.75
C ILE A 132 -6.25 -7.69 9.67
N GLY A 133 -6.54 -8.04 8.42
CA GLY A 133 -5.58 -7.92 7.32
C GLY A 133 -5.14 -6.47 7.08
N TYR A 134 -6.09 -5.54 7.18
CA TYR A 134 -5.81 -4.11 7.15
C TYR A 134 -4.90 -3.68 8.30
N VAL A 135 -5.23 -4.02 9.54
CA VAL A 135 -4.43 -3.65 10.73
C VAL A 135 -3.01 -4.20 10.62
N VAL A 136 -2.84 -5.45 10.20
CA VAL A 136 -1.51 -6.05 10.02
C VAL A 136 -0.69 -5.28 8.98
N MET A 137 -1.26 -4.97 7.82
CA MET A 137 -0.54 -4.21 6.78
C MET A 137 -0.26 -2.77 7.20
N GLN A 138 -1.17 -2.14 7.95
CA GLN A 138 -0.97 -0.81 8.54
C GLN A 138 0.16 -0.82 9.59
N MET A 139 0.22 -1.84 10.45
CA MET A 139 1.30 -2.01 11.43
C MET A 139 2.64 -2.22 10.73
N ILE A 140 2.68 -3.03 9.67
CA ILE A 140 3.89 -3.28 8.89
C ILE A 140 4.40 -1.99 8.23
N ALA A 141 3.54 -1.30 7.50
CA ALA A 141 3.92 -0.05 6.83
C ALA A 141 4.28 1.03 7.86
N GLY A 142 3.53 1.11 8.96
CA GLY A 142 3.77 2.06 10.03
C GLY A 142 5.08 1.81 10.78
N ALA A 143 5.43 0.55 11.06
CA ALA A 143 6.71 0.20 11.66
C ALA A 143 7.87 0.59 10.74
N GLU A 144 7.71 0.40 9.43
CA GLU A 144 8.73 0.77 8.46
C GLU A 144 8.89 2.29 8.33
N ILE A 145 7.78 3.05 8.21
CA ILE A 145 7.76 4.52 8.20
C ILE A 145 8.44 5.10 9.45
N LYS A 146 8.23 4.49 10.62
CA LYS A 146 8.87 4.92 11.88
C LYS A 146 10.39 4.94 11.78
N LYS A 147 10.98 3.96 11.09
CA LYS A 147 12.43 3.84 10.97
C LYS A 147 13.06 4.97 10.14
N TYR A 148 12.27 5.68 9.32
CA TYR A 148 12.70 6.87 8.60
C TYR A 148 12.66 8.16 9.46
N GLY A 149 12.34 8.05 10.75
CA GLY A 149 12.30 9.17 11.70
C GLY A 149 11.00 9.97 11.66
N VAL A 150 9.96 9.50 10.95
CA VAL A 150 8.65 10.17 10.93
C VAL A 150 7.94 9.92 12.27
N LYS A 151 7.53 11.00 12.94
CA LYS A 151 6.79 10.91 14.21
C LYS A 151 5.34 10.48 13.94
N GLN A 152 4.87 9.48 14.69
CA GLN A 152 3.46 9.07 14.68
C GLN A 152 2.63 10.04 15.54
N GLY A 153 1.51 10.54 15.02
CA GLY A 153 0.56 11.33 15.80
C GLY A 153 -0.48 10.44 16.51
N ALA A 154 -1.38 11.07 17.28
CA ALA A 154 -2.45 10.37 18.01
C ALA A 154 -3.39 9.54 17.11
N PHE A 155 -3.57 9.95 15.85
CA PHE A 155 -4.41 9.25 14.84
C PHE A 155 -3.58 8.59 13.73
N GLY A 156 -2.35 8.16 14.05
CA GLY A 156 -1.42 7.57 13.07
C GLY A 156 -0.54 8.60 12.35
N TYR A 157 -0.02 8.23 11.19
CA TYR A 157 0.88 9.08 10.41
C TYR A 157 0.16 10.15 9.61
N ARG A 158 0.70 11.38 9.58
CA ARG A 158 0.19 12.46 8.74
C ARG A 158 0.94 12.50 7.41
N LYS A 159 0.20 12.51 6.29
CA LYS A 159 0.78 12.55 4.93
C LYS A 159 1.76 13.72 4.75
N LYS A 160 1.42 14.90 5.31
CA LYS A 160 2.29 16.10 5.29
C LYS A 160 3.66 15.86 5.94
N GLN A 161 3.71 15.16 7.08
CA GLN A 161 4.97 14.89 7.78
C GLN A 161 5.86 13.91 7.01
N ILE A 162 5.25 12.92 6.36
CA ILE A 162 5.99 11.98 5.52
C ILE A 162 6.54 12.69 4.27
N GLN A 163 5.74 13.54 3.63
CA GLN A 163 6.20 14.34 2.47
C GLN A 163 7.36 15.27 2.83
N GLN A 164 7.27 15.97 3.97
CA GLN A 164 8.38 16.80 4.47
C GLN A 164 9.66 15.99 4.67
N ARG A 165 9.57 14.76 5.21
CA ARG A 165 10.74 13.90 5.37
C ARG A 165 11.31 13.41 4.04
N ILE A 166 10.45 13.12 3.06
CA ILE A 166 10.87 12.76 1.70
C ILE A 166 11.64 13.92 1.05
N GLU A 167 11.12 15.14 1.16
CA GLU A 167 11.77 16.34 0.62
C GLU A 167 13.12 16.61 1.29
N GLN A 168 13.21 16.47 2.61
CA GLN A 168 14.48 16.56 3.35
C GLN A 168 15.51 15.54 2.86
N MET A 169 15.13 14.26 2.73
CA MET A 169 16.05 13.23 2.24
C MET A 169 16.50 13.48 0.80
N ARG A 170 15.61 13.99 -0.07
CA ARG A 170 15.98 14.40 -1.43
C ARG A 170 16.94 15.59 -1.43
N ALA A 171 16.73 16.56 -0.53
CA ALA A 171 17.64 17.69 -0.37
C ALA A 171 19.01 17.25 0.17
N GLU A 172 19.06 16.34 1.16
CA GLU A 172 20.28 15.73 1.69
C GLU A 172 21.05 14.97 0.59
N GLN A 173 20.36 14.22 -0.27
CA GLN A 173 20.96 13.53 -1.41
C GLN A 173 21.50 14.49 -2.48
N ARG A 174 20.78 15.58 -2.78
CA ARG A 174 21.24 16.62 -3.72
C ARG A 174 22.39 17.45 -3.15
N ALA A 175 22.42 17.65 -1.84
CA ALA A 175 23.49 18.35 -1.11
C ALA A 175 24.73 17.48 -0.86
N ALA A 176 24.68 16.19 -1.21
CA ALA A 176 25.82 15.29 -1.23
C ALA A 176 26.40 15.06 -2.65
N PRO A 177 26.82 16.08 -3.43
CA PRO A 177 27.64 15.84 -4.60
C PRO A 177 29.12 15.71 -4.18
N THR A 178 29.74 14.58 -4.52
CA THR A 178 31.19 14.44 -4.73
C THR A 178 32.12 14.60 -3.50
N SER A 179 32.22 13.59 -2.65
CA SER A 179 33.42 13.41 -1.79
C SER A 179 33.85 11.95 -1.65
N VAL A 180 33.93 11.23 -2.77
CA VAL A 180 34.92 10.16 -2.89
C VAL A 180 35.80 10.48 -4.08
N ARG A 181 36.63 11.50 -3.90
CA ARG A 181 37.89 11.62 -4.63
C ARG A 181 38.74 10.47 -4.11
N PHE A 182 38.87 9.40 -4.90
CA PHE A 182 39.94 8.45 -4.69
C PHE A 182 41.25 9.16 -5.05
N ASP A 183 41.80 9.91 -4.09
CA ASP A 183 43.22 10.24 -4.10
C ASP A 183 43.95 9.06 -3.44
N THR A 184 44.51 8.19 -4.27
CA THR A 184 45.83 7.52 -4.20
C THR A 184 45.83 6.21 -4.98
#